data_AF-A0A968V594-F1
#
_entry.id   AF-A0A968V594-F1
#
_cell.length_a   1.000
_cell.length_b   1.000
_cell.length_c   1.000
_cell.angle_alpha   90.00
_cell.angle_beta   90.00
_cell.angle_gamma   90.00
#
_symmetry.space_group_name_H-M   'P 1'
#
loop_
_entity.id
_entity.type
_entity.pdbx_description
1 polymer ?
#
loop_
_entity_poly.entity_id
_entity_poly.type
_entity_poly.pdbx_seq_one_letter_code
_entity_poly.pdbx_strand_id
1 'polypeptide(L)'
;MKNLMYLLTACLLGLGWNAQAQDKTAAELYNEGVEKLKAKSFQEALPLFVQSIELAEAQKEDTTAAKVLDLAKSNGAVAAYYLGNEQRKEKQFDAALATFEKGLTLNDLYTLYSGKAQTLDAMGKDVLAVEAYLVAGQKYEAAGQPDDKVIPLYKKAIVTMYKGKAWDKIIGAAQAHEKVLADADACYYVAKSYEAKSKFNEALGFAQKATAAAPQDEDLGKYYMLEGDLYSKLTKATQAIEAYKKVPAGSKYAERAQYNVKQLGGS
;
A
#
# COMPACT_ATOMS: atom_id res chain seq x y z
N MET A 1 -18.14 -77.40 58.85
CA MET A 1 -18.99 -76.44 58.12
C MET A 1 -18.44 -75.04 58.41
N LYS A 2 -17.61 -74.51 57.50
CA LYS A 2 -17.95 -73.51 56.46
C LYS A 2 -17.87 -72.05 56.98
N ASN A 3 -16.88 -71.33 56.44
CA ASN A 3 -16.92 -69.93 55.97
C ASN A 3 -15.94 -68.92 56.62
N LEU A 4 -14.76 -68.87 56.02
CA LEU A 4 -14.07 -67.72 55.43
C LEU A 4 -14.81 -66.35 55.45
N MET A 5 -14.15 -65.29 55.92
CA MET A 5 -14.21 -63.96 55.28
C MET A 5 -13.00 -63.09 55.68
N TYR A 6 -12.16 -62.79 54.68
CA TYR A 6 -11.11 -61.76 54.72
C TYR A 6 -11.76 -60.37 54.61
N LEU A 7 -11.16 -59.35 55.25
CA LEU A 7 -11.25 -57.99 54.74
C LEU A 7 -9.92 -57.24 54.94
N LEU A 8 -9.26 -56.99 53.80
CA LEU A 8 -8.19 -56.01 53.61
C LEU A 8 -8.73 -54.60 53.91
N THR A 9 -7.93 -53.74 54.53
CA THR A 9 -8.10 -52.28 54.42
C THR A 9 -6.81 -51.69 53.87
N ALA A 10 -6.92 -51.10 52.69
CA ALA A 10 -5.84 -50.61 51.86
C ALA A 10 -5.30 -49.26 52.35
N CYS A 11 -3.98 -49.10 52.30
CA CYS A 11 -3.29 -47.81 52.36
C CYS A 11 -3.71 -46.93 51.19
N LEU A 12 -4.35 -45.79 51.49
CA LEU A 12 -4.48 -44.68 50.56
C LEU A 12 -3.19 -43.87 50.56
N LEU A 13 -2.27 -44.19 49.66
CA LEU A 13 -1.22 -43.25 49.24
C LEU A 13 -1.87 -42.23 48.31
N GLY A 14 -1.93 -40.98 48.77
CA GLY A 14 -2.34 -39.85 47.95
C GLY A 14 -1.37 -39.63 46.81
N LEU A 15 -1.76 -40.02 45.60
CA LEU A 15 -1.14 -39.54 44.37
C LEU A 15 -1.69 -38.14 44.10
N GLY A 16 -0.88 -37.13 44.38
CA GLY A 16 -1.12 -35.77 43.90
C GLY A 16 -1.02 -35.76 42.38
N TRP A 17 -2.16 -35.65 41.69
CA TRP A 17 -2.20 -35.22 40.30
C TRP A 17 -1.83 -33.74 40.23
N ASN A 18 -0.57 -33.43 39.93
CA ASN A 18 -0.23 -32.14 39.33
C ASN A 18 -0.55 -32.25 37.84
N ALA A 19 -1.75 -31.83 37.45
CA ALA A 19 -2.06 -31.52 36.06
C ALA A 19 -1.36 -30.19 35.71
N GLN A 20 -0.06 -30.24 35.44
CA GLN A 20 0.59 -29.16 34.70
C GLN A 20 0.03 -29.25 33.29
N ALA A 21 -0.74 -28.24 32.88
CA ALA A 21 -1.09 -28.07 31.46
C ALA A 21 0.23 -28.12 30.68
N GLN A 22 0.36 -29.06 29.76
CA GLN A 22 1.55 -29.14 28.93
C GLN A 22 1.60 -27.86 28.09
N ASP A 23 2.67 -27.08 28.25
CA ASP A 23 2.89 -25.88 27.45
C ASP A 23 2.85 -26.26 25.96
N LYS A 24 2.08 -25.50 25.17
CA LYS A 24 1.95 -25.76 23.74
C LYS A 24 3.29 -25.63 23.05
N THR A 25 3.56 -26.53 22.13
CA THR A 25 4.73 -26.48 21.25
C THR A 25 4.60 -25.35 20.23
N ALA A 26 5.74 -24.96 19.64
CA ALA A 26 5.76 -23.99 18.55
C ALA A 26 4.85 -24.40 17.37
N ALA A 27 4.82 -25.69 17.04
CA ALA A 27 4.01 -26.24 15.94
C ALA A 27 2.51 -26.20 16.24
N GLU A 28 2.10 -26.49 17.49
CA GLU A 28 0.69 -26.40 17.90
C GLU A 28 0.20 -24.95 17.83
N LEU A 29 0.99 -24.00 18.35
CA LEU A 29 0.67 -22.57 18.25
C LEU A 29 0.59 -22.08 16.80
N TYR A 30 1.52 -22.53 15.95
CA TYR A 30 1.49 -22.23 14.52
C TYR A 30 0.19 -22.73 13.88
N ASN A 31 -0.20 -23.99 14.14
CA ASN A 31 -1.39 -24.60 13.57
C ASN A 31 -2.66 -23.89 14.03
N GLU A 32 -2.79 -23.57 15.32
CA GLU A 32 -3.90 -22.76 15.83
C GLU A 32 -3.93 -21.36 15.20
N GLY A 33 -2.76 -20.74 15.02
CA GLY A 33 -2.63 -19.47 14.31
C GLY A 33 -3.15 -19.56 12.87
N VAL A 34 -2.83 -20.64 12.16
CA VAL A 34 -3.34 -20.91 10.80
C VAL A 34 -4.86 -21.10 10.80
N GLU A 35 -5.43 -21.79 11.79
CA GLU A 35 -6.88 -21.94 11.91
C GLU A 35 -7.58 -20.58 12.11
N LYS A 36 -7.05 -19.75 13.03
CA LYS A 36 -7.56 -18.39 13.25
C LYS A 36 -7.39 -17.51 12.01
N LEU A 37 -6.28 -17.63 11.30
CA LEU A 37 -6.04 -16.91 10.04
C LEU A 37 -7.07 -17.29 8.97
N LYS A 38 -7.35 -18.59 8.80
CA LYS A 38 -8.38 -19.09 7.87
C LYS A 38 -9.78 -18.63 8.25
N ALA A 39 -10.06 -18.56 9.56
CA ALA A 39 -11.31 -18.01 10.10
C ALA A 39 -11.39 -16.47 10.01
N LYS A 40 -10.36 -15.79 9.49
CA LYS A 40 -10.23 -14.33 9.45
C LYS A 40 -10.23 -13.66 10.82
N SER A 41 -9.92 -14.41 11.88
CA SER A 41 -9.77 -13.89 13.23
C SER A 41 -8.35 -13.35 13.42
N PHE A 42 -7.97 -12.31 12.67
CA PHE A 42 -6.57 -11.85 12.58
C PHE A 42 -6.01 -11.33 13.91
N GLN A 43 -6.86 -10.71 14.73
CA GLN A 43 -6.54 -10.26 16.09
C GLN A 43 -6.12 -11.43 17.01
N GLU A 44 -6.71 -12.61 16.81
CA GLU A 44 -6.36 -13.83 17.55
C GLU A 44 -5.20 -14.60 16.88
N ALA A 45 -5.11 -14.56 15.56
CA ALA A 45 -4.09 -15.27 14.79
C ALA A 45 -2.68 -14.70 15.01
N LEU A 46 -2.53 -13.37 14.96
CA LEU A 46 -1.21 -12.73 15.04
C LEU A 46 -0.45 -13.05 16.35
N PRO A 47 -1.07 -12.97 17.55
CA PRO A 47 -0.41 -13.38 18.79
C PRO A 47 0.06 -14.84 18.80
N LEU A 48 -0.70 -15.76 18.19
CA LEU A 48 -0.32 -17.17 18.11
C LEU A 48 0.93 -17.38 17.26
N PHE A 49 1.03 -16.68 16.11
CA PHE A 49 2.24 -16.71 15.30
C PHE A 49 3.45 -16.12 16.03
N VAL A 50 3.28 -15.03 16.78
CA VAL A 50 4.37 -14.42 17.56
C VAL A 50 4.88 -15.37 18.64
N GLN A 51 4.00 -16.01 19.40
CA GLN A 51 4.40 -17.00 20.41
C GLN A 51 5.06 -18.23 19.77
N SER A 52 4.54 -18.69 18.62
CA SER A 52 5.16 -19.77 17.84
C SER A 52 6.59 -19.43 17.42
N ILE A 53 6.83 -18.19 16.96
CA ILE A 53 8.15 -17.68 16.59
C ILE A 53 9.09 -17.69 17.79
N GLU A 54 8.67 -17.15 18.94
CA GLU A 54 9.49 -17.09 20.16
C GLU A 54 9.94 -18.49 20.60
N LEU A 55 9.03 -19.47 20.61
CA LEU A 55 9.37 -20.86 20.95
C LEU A 55 10.27 -21.52 19.91
N ALA A 56 10.01 -21.28 18.61
CA ALA A 56 10.81 -21.86 17.54
C ALA A 56 12.24 -21.28 17.50
N GLU A 57 12.43 -19.99 17.80
CA GLU A 57 13.74 -19.35 17.87
C GLU A 57 14.60 -19.91 19.01
N ALA A 58 13.98 -20.25 20.15
CA ALA A 58 14.65 -20.92 21.26
C ALA A 58 15.14 -22.34 20.91
N GLN A 59 14.62 -22.94 19.83
CA GLN A 59 14.88 -24.31 19.40
C GLN A 59 15.47 -24.37 17.97
N LYS A 60 16.00 -23.26 17.45
CA LYS A 60 16.36 -23.09 16.03
C LYS A 60 17.35 -24.10 15.44
N GLU A 61 18.11 -24.81 16.28
CA GLU A 61 19.02 -25.90 15.85
C GLU A 61 18.25 -27.17 15.45
N ASP A 62 16.98 -27.30 15.84
CA ASP A 62 16.06 -28.34 15.37
C ASP A 62 15.49 -27.94 14.00
N THR A 63 15.72 -28.81 13.00
CA THR A 63 15.27 -28.58 11.62
C THR A 63 13.75 -28.42 11.48
N THR A 64 12.96 -28.98 12.39
CA THR A 64 11.50 -28.82 12.46
C THR A 64 11.15 -27.44 13.00
N ALA A 65 11.81 -26.99 14.07
CA ALA A 65 11.61 -25.66 14.64
C ALA A 65 12.00 -24.56 13.63
N ALA A 66 13.09 -24.74 12.88
CA ALA A 66 13.49 -23.81 11.81
C ALA A 66 12.41 -23.66 10.74
N LYS A 67 11.77 -24.75 10.30
CA LYS A 67 10.66 -24.69 9.34
C LYS A 67 9.42 -24.00 9.92
N VAL A 68 9.08 -24.30 11.17
CA VAL A 68 7.95 -23.64 11.86
C VAL A 68 8.20 -22.14 11.98
N LEU A 69 9.43 -21.73 12.29
CA LEU A 69 9.84 -20.33 12.38
C LEU A 69 9.58 -19.56 11.09
N ASP A 70 10.04 -20.07 9.95
CA ASP A 70 9.87 -19.41 8.65
C ASP A 70 8.41 -19.28 8.24
N LEU A 71 7.62 -20.34 8.47
CA LEU A 71 6.19 -20.36 8.19
C LEU A 71 5.42 -19.41 9.11
N ALA A 72 5.74 -19.40 10.41
CA ALA A 72 5.12 -18.52 11.39
C ALA A 72 5.43 -17.05 11.11
N LYS A 73 6.67 -16.71 10.72
CA LYS A 73 7.05 -15.36 10.27
C LYS A 73 6.24 -14.91 9.06
N SER A 74 6.14 -15.77 8.05
CA SER A 74 5.40 -15.48 6.82
C SER A 74 3.89 -15.30 7.08
N ASN A 75 3.26 -16.24 7.79
CA ASN A 75 1.82 -16.15 8.09
C ASN A 75 1.50 -15.07 9.11
N GLY A 76 2.40 -14.81 10.06
CA GLY A 76 2.29 -13.69 11.01
C GLY A 76 2.27 -12.34 10.31
N ALA A 77 3.14 -12.13 9.31
CA ALA A 77 3.10 -10.93 8.48
C ALA A 77 1.81 -10.79 7.67
N VAL A 78 1.27 -11.90 7.14
CA VAL A 78 -0.03 -11.90 6.46
C VAL A 78 -1.17 -11.54 7.44
N ALA A 79 -1.17 -12.12 8.65
CA ALA A 79 -2.15 -11.79 9.68
C ALA A 79 -2.07 -10.31 10.09
N ALA A 80 -0.85 -9.78 10.26
CA ALA A 80 -0.62 -8.37 10.54
C ALA A 80 -1.14 -7.47 9.40
N TYR A 81 -0.93 -7.84 8.14
CA TYR A 81 -1.45 -7.07 6.99
C TYR A 81 -2.98 -6.96 7.02
N TYR A 82 -3.69 -8.05 7.30
CA TYR A 82 -5.15 -8.03 7.35
C TYR A 82 -5.67 -7.29 8.59
N LEU A 83 -5.10 -7.56 9.76
CA LEU A 83 -5.48 -6.89 11.00
C LEU A 83 -5.25 -5.37 10.91
N GLY A 84 -4.08 -4.94 10.42
CA GLY A 84 -3.77 -3.52 10.26
C GLY A 84 -4.76 -2.82 9.31
N ASN A 85 -5.23 -3.52 8.27
CA ASN A 85 -6.26 -3.00 7.37
C ASN A 85 -7.65 -2.89 8.03
N GLU A 86 -8.02 -3.83 8.90
CA GLU A 86 -9.26 -3.74 9.69
C GLU A 86 -9.20 -2.55 10.65
N GLN A 87 -8.13 -2.46 11.43
CA GLN A 87 -7.87 -1.34 12.35
C GLN A 87 -7.90 0.00 11.61
N ARG A 88 -7.28 0.10 10.43
CA ARG A 88 -7.31 1.32 9.60
C ARG A 88 -8.72 1.66 9.13
N LYS A 89 -9.53 0.68 8.70
CA LYS A 89 -10.93 0.90 8.29
C LYS A 89 -11.79 1.37 9.47
N GLU A 90 -11.49 0.87 10.67
CA GLU A 90 -12.09 1.32 11.93
C GLU A 90 -11.50 2.64 12.46
N LYS A 91 -10.59 3.27 11.68
CA LYS A 91 -9.90 4.53 12.02
C LYS A 91 -9.01 4.45 13.28
N GLN A 92 -8.63 3.25 13.70
CA GLN A 92 -7.65 3.01 14.75
C GLN A 92 -6.23 3.14 14.17
N PHE A 93 -5.87 4.34 13.71
CA PHE A 93 -4.68 4.53 12.87
C PHE A 93 -3.37 4.23 13.57
N ASP A 94 -3.21 4.61 14.84
CA ASP A 94 -1.99 4.30 15.59
C ASP A 94 -1.81 2.79 15.81
N ALA A 95 -2.91 2.08 16.10
CA ALA A 95 -2.90 0.63 16.22
C ALA A 95 -2.58 -0.05 14.88
N ALA A 96 -3.21 0.42 13.79
CA ALA A 96 -2.92 -0.07 12.44
C ALA A 96 -1.44 0.11 12.07
N LEU A 97 -0.87 1.29 12.34
CA LEU A 97 0.53 1.58 12.07
C LEU A 97 1.46 0.64 12.84
N ALA A 98 1.23 0.47 14.14
CA ALA A 98 1.99 -0.44 14.98
C ALA A 98 1.86 -1.90 14.51
N THR A 99 0.67 -2.33 14.08
CA THR A 99 0.44 -3.66 13.52
C THR A 99 1.21 -3.87 12.21
N PHE A 100 1.19 -2.90 11.29
CA PHE A 100 1.96 -2.99 10.05
C PHE A 100 3.47 -3.04 10.32
N GLU A 101 3.97 -2.22 11.25
CA GLU A 101 5.37 -2.22 11.66
C GLU A 101 5.78 -3.55 12.29
N LYS A 102 4.94 -4.11 13.17
CA LYS A 102 5.14 -5.44 13.72
C LYS A 102 5.16 -6.50 12.62
N GLY A 103 4.27 -6.44 11.64
CA GLY A 103 4.31 -7.34 10.49
C GLY A 103 5.67 -7.29 9.76
N LEU A 104 6.21 -6.07 9.58
CA LEU A 104 7.49 -5.85 8.89
C LEU A 104 8.69 -6.39 9.68
N THR A 105 8.61 -6.49 11.02
CA THR A 105 9.64 -7.18 11.81
C THR A 105 9.61 -8.70 11.65
N LEU A 106 8.46 -9.26 11.24
CA LEU A 106 8.32 -10.71 11.01
C LEU A 106 8.79 -11.10 9.61
N ASN A 107 8.34 -10.36 8.60
CA ASN A 107 8.65 -10.61 7.20
C ASN A 107 8.55 -9.29 6.40
N ASP A 108 9.45 -9.11 5.43
CA ASP A 108 9.49 -7.95 4.53
C ASP A 108 8.40 -8.01 3.44
N LEU A 109 7.16 -8.30 3.84
CA LEU A 109 6.03 -8.48 2.94
C LEU A 109 5.63 -7.13 2.32
N TYR A 110 5.75 -7.02 0.99
CA TYR A 110 5.53 -5.76 0.26
C TYR A 110 4.15 -5.11 0.54
N THR A 111 3.10 -5.88 0.81
CA THR A 111 1.75 -5.35 1.09
C THR A 111 1.65 -4.61 2.43
N LEU A 112 2.54 -4.89 3.40
CA LEU A 112 2.59 -4.16 4.66
C LEU A 112 3.01 -2.70 4.44
N TYR A 113 3.90 -2.43 3.49
CA TYR A 113 4.33 -1.07 3.15
C TYR A 113 3.18 -0.24 2.59
N SER A 114 2.35 -0.79 1.71
CA SER A 114 1.20 -0.08 1.17
C SER A 114 0.12 0.16 2.24
N GLY A 115 -0.09 -0.79 3.15
CA GLY A 115 -0.96 -0.61 4.33
C GLY A 115 -0.48 0.51 5.26
N LYS A 116 0.82 0.55 5.55
CA LYS A 116 1.47 1.63 6.31
C LYS A 116 1.30 2.99 5.62
N ALA A 117 1.58 3.08 4.32
CA ALA A 117 1.43 4.31 3.55
C ALA A 117 0.00 4.85 3.55
N GLN A 118 -0.98 3.98 3.33
CA GLN A 118 -2.41 4.34 3.38
C GLN A 118 -2.86 4.79 4.78
N THR A 119 -2.27 4.24 5.84
CA THR A 119 -2.56 4.67 7.22
C THR A 119 -2.04 6.07 7.46
N LEU A 120 -0.79 6.34 7.06
CA LEU A 120 -0.19 7.68 7.18
C LEU A 120 -0.96 8.74 6.37
N ASP A 121 -1.40 8.40 5.16
CA ASP A 121 -2.24 9.25 4.32
C ASP A 121 -3.59 9.55 5.00
N ALA A 122 -4.24 8.52 5.56
CA ALA A 122 -5.50 8.69 6.30
C ALA A 122 -5.35 9.53 7.59
N MET A 123 -4.16 9.56 8.20
CA MET A 123 -3.82 10.44 9.32
C MET A 123 -3.50 11.88 8.89
N GLY A 124 -3.45 12.18 7.59
CA GLY A 124 -3.02 13.49 7.06
C GLY A 124 -1.52 13.76 7.26
N LYS A 125 -0.71 12.73 7.49
CA LYS A 125 0.75 12.83 7.64
C LYS A 125 1.43 12.83 6.28
N ASP A 126 1.09 13.83 5.44
CA ASP A 126 1.41 13.87 4.01
C ASP A 126 2.88 13.59 3.68
N VAL A 127 3.83 14.19 4.40
CA VAL A 127 5.27 13.98 4.17
C VAL A 127 5.66 12.51 4.38
N LEU A 128 5.20 11.91 5.49
CA LEU A 128 5.48 10.52 5.81
C LEU A 128 4.72 9.56 4.86
N ALA A 129 3.52 9.92 4.45
CA ALA A 129 2.73 9.16 3.49
C ALA A 129 3.42 9.09 2.12
N VAL A 130 3.98 10.22 1.65
CA VAL A 130 4.75 10.28 0.39
C VAL A 130 5.94 9.31 0.46
N GLU A 131 6.76 9.40 1.50
CA GLU A 131 7.91 8.52 1.67
C GLU A 131 7.50 7.05 1.71
N ALA A 132 6.45 6.74 2.48
CA ALA A 132 5.93 5.37 2.58
C ALA A 132 5.36 4.84 1.25
N TYR A 133 4.68 5.67 0.44
CA TYR A 133 4.18 5.26 -0.87
C TYR A 133 5.30 5.01 -1.87
N LEU A 134 6.37 5.82 -1.87
CA LEU A 134 7.55 5.58 -2.70
C LEU A 134 8.23 4.25 -2.33
N VAL A 135 8.43 4.00 -1.04
CA VAL A 135 8.99 2.71 -0.56
C VAL A 135 8.06 1.55 -0.92
N ALA A 136 6.75 1.70 -0.76
CA ALA A 136 5.80 0.67 -1.14
C ALA A 136 5.89 0.34 -2.63
N GLY A 137 5.94 1.34 -3.51
CA GLY A 137 6.14 1.14 -4.95
C GLY A 137 7.40 0.33 -5.24
N GLN A 138 8.53 0.69 -4.63
CA GLN A 138 9.81 0.00 -4.81
C GLN A 138 9.75 -1.45 -4.35
N LYS A 139 9.07 -1.73 -3.23
CA LYS A 139 8.89 -3.08 -2.69
C LYS A 139 7.99 -3.93 -3.59
N TYR A 140 6.94 -3.36 -4.16
CA TYR A 140 6.10 -4.06 -5.13
C TYR A 140 6.88 -4.37 -6.42
N GLU A 141 7.70 -3.44 -6.92
CA GLU A 141 8.57 -3.67 -8.09
C GLU A 141 9.60 -4.78 -7.84
N ALA A 142 10.30 -4.71 -6.71
CA ALA A 142 11.29 -5.73 -6.33
C ALA A 142 10.66 -7.12 -6.16
N ALA A 143 9.39 -7.18 -5.75
CA ALA A 143 8.59 -8.41 -5.66
C ALA A 143 7.99 -8.85 -7.01
N GLY A 144 8.34 -8.20 -8.13
CA GLY A 144 7.87 -8.54 -9.47
C GLY A 144 6.35 -8.36 -9.65
N GLN A 145 5.73 -7.47 -8.87
CA GLN A 145 4.30 -7.20 -9.02
C GLN A 145 4.01 -6.48 -10.34
N PRO A 146 2.85 -6.74 -10.96
CA PRO A 146 2.45 -6.09 -12.20
C PRO A 146 2.25 -4.58 -12.02
N ASP A 147 2.37 -3.86 -13.13
CA ASP A 147 2.35 -2.40 -13.17
C ASP A 147 1.02 -1.81 -12.65
N ASP A 148 -0.10 -2.51 -12.82
CA ASP A 148 -1.42 -2.14 -12.30
C ASP A 148 -1.47 -2.08 -10.75
N LYS A 149 -0.54 -2.72 -10.06
CA LYS A 149 -0.35 -2.62 -8.60
C LYS A 149 0.74 -1.63 -8.20
N VAL A 150 1.79 -1.49 -9.01
CA VAL A 150 2.93 -0.62 -8.73
C VAL A 150 2.58 0.85 -8.97
N ILE A 151 2.07 1.17 -10.17
CA ILE A 151 1.83 2.55 -10.62
C ILE A 151 0.92 3.33 -9.65
N PRO A 152 -0.18 2.75 -9.11
CA PRO A 152 -1.03 3.47 -8.16
C PRO A 152 -0.29 3.96 -6.90
N LEU A 153 0.76 3.26 -6.44
CA LEU A 153 1.52 3.66 -5.24
C LEU A 153 2.35 4.91 -5.53
N TYR A 154 3.11 4.93 -6.63
CA TYR A 154 3.86 6.11 -7.04
C TYR A 154 2.93 7.28 -7.40
N LYS A 155 1.80 7.00 -8.05
CA LYS A 155 0.77 8.02 -8.33
C LYS A 155 0.27 8.66 -7.05
N LYS A 156 -0.01 7.88 -5.99
CA LYS A 156 -0.43 8.43 -4.69
C LYS A 156 0.64 9.35 -4.10
N ALA A 157 1.92 8.97 -4.14
CA ALA A 157 3.01 9.83 -3.73
C ALA A 157 3.03 11.15 -4.53
N ILE A 158 2.94 11.08 -5.87
CA ILE A 158 2.93 12.26 -6.76
C ILE A 158 1.75 13.19 -6.45
N VAL A 159 0.55 12.65 -6.28
CA VAL A 159 -0.65 13.43 -5.97
C VAL A 159 -0.50 14.14 -4.61
N THR A 160 0.00 13.45 -3.58
CA THR A 160 0.19 14.05 -2.26
C THR A 160 1.29 15.12 -2.29
N MET A 161 2.39 14.89 -3.01
CA MET A 161 3.42 15.91 -3.23
C MET A 161 2.88 17.13 -3.99
N TYR A 162 1.98 16.92 -4.96
CA TYR A 162 1.37 17.99 -5.73
C TYR A 162 0.51 18.92 -4.85
N LYS A 163 -0.26 18.37 -3.90
CA LYS A 163 -0.98 19.16 -2.89
C LYS A 163 -0.03 20.02 -2.06
N GLY A 164 1.12 19.44 -1.67
CA GLY A 164 2.19 20.13 -0.94
C GLY A 164 3.08 21.04 -1.79
N LYS A 165 2.80 21.19 -3.09
CA LYS A 165 3.59 21.97 -4.04
C LYS A 165 5.07 21.57 -4.14
N ALA A 166 5.38 20.31 -3.87
CA ALA A 166 6.74 19.79 -3.88
C ALA A 166 7.23 19.43 -5.30
N TRP A 167 7.30 20.44 -6.17
CA TRP A 167 7.55 20.30 -7.62
C TRP A 167 8.80 19.49 -7.97
N ASP A 168 9.92 19.77 -7.29
CA ASP A 168 11.18 19.07 -7.56
C ASP A 168 11.12 17.59 -7.15
N LYS A 169 10.41 17.28 -6.05
CA LYS A 169 10.23 15.89 -5.61
C LYS A 169 9.34 15.11 -6.57
N ILE A 170 8.29 15.73 -7.12
CA ILE A 170 7.44 15.12 -8.15
C ILE A 170 8.25 14.76 -9.38
N ILE A 171 9.05 15.71 -9.88
CA ILE A 171 9.91 15.51 -11.05
C ILE A 171 10.92 14.38 -10.78
N GLY A 172 11.61 14.42 -9.65
CA GLY A 172 12.59 13.40 -9.27
C GLY A 172 11.97 12.01 -9.13
N ALA A 173 10.79 11.89 -8.48
CA ALA A 173 10.09 10.62 -8.35
C ALA A 173 9.67 10.04 -9.71
N ALA A 174 9.16 10.88 -10.60
CA ALA A 174 8.76 10.46 -11.93
C ALA A 174 9.95 10.01 -12.81
N GLN A 175 11.12 10.63 -12.63
CA GLN A 175 12.36 10.23 -13.31
C GLN A 175 12.95 8.94 -12.73
N ALA A 176 12.90 8.77 -11.41
CA ALA A 176 13.39 7.55 -10.75
C ALA A 176 12.49 6.33 -11.02
N HIS A 177 11.20 6.57 -11.32
CA HIS A 177 10.19 5.53 -11.46
C HIS A 177 9.40 5.70 -12.76
N GLU A 178 10.08 5.56 -13.90
CA GLU A 178 9.53 5.88 -15.23
C GLU A 178 8.20 5.18 -15.56
N LYS A 179 7.94 3.99 -15.00
CA LYS A 179 6.66 3.27 -15.17
C LYS A 179 5.45 4.11 -14.78
N VAL A 180 5.59 5.00 -13.79
CA VAL A 180 4.49 5.89 -13.38
C VAL A 180 4.04 6.82 -14.51
N LEU A 181 4.89 7.06 -15.51
CA LEU A 181 4.58 7.90 -16.67
C LEU A 181 3.66 7.21 -17.68
N ALA A 182 3.26 5.96 -17.45
CA ALA A 182 2.15 5.33 -18.18
C ALA A 182 0.77 5.78 -17.67
N ASP A 183 0.70 6.45 -16.51
CA ASP A 183 -0.55 7.01 -15.97
C ASP A 183 -0.71 8.48 -16.36
N ALA A 184 -1.90 8.81 -16.87
CA ALA A 184 -2.21 10.14 -17.38
C ALA A 184 -2.20 11.23 -16.28
N ASP A 185 -2.70 10.92 -15.09
CA ASP A 185 -2.70 11.84 -13.96
C ASP A 185 -1.27 12.13 -13.49
N ALA A 186 -0.43 11.10 -13.38
CA ALA A 186 0.97 11.26 -13.03
C ALA A 186 1.68 12.18 -14.03
N CYS A 187 1.51 11.93 -15.33
CA CYS A 187 2.05 12.81 -16.38
C CYS A 187 1.52 14.25 -16.25
N TYR A 188 0.23 14.42 -15.97
CA TYR A 188 -0.38 15.74 -15.75
C TYR A 188 0.28 16.48 -14.58
N TYR A 189 0.46 15.84 -13.42
CA TYR A 189 1.07 16.50 -12.26
C TYR A 189 2.56 16.80 -12.47
N VAL A 190 3.29 15.95 -13.21
CA VAL A 190 4.66 16.22 -13.63
C VAL A 190 4.71 17.43 -14.57
N ALA A 191 3.82 17.50 -15.56
CA ALA A 191 3.70 18.64 -16.46
C ALA A 191 3.40 19.95 -15.71
N LYS A 192 2.44 19.93 -14.78
CA LYS A 192 2.13 21.08 -13.90
C LYS A 192 3.32 21.49 -13.03
N SER A 193 4.14 20.54 -12.60
CA SER A 193 5.36 20.82 -11.81
C SER A 193 6.43 21.52 -12.65
N TYR A 194 6.65 21.08 -13.89
CA TYR A 194 7.53 21.78 -14.83
C TYR A 194 6.99 23.16 -15.21
N GLU A 195 5.68 23.29 -15.44
CA GLU A 195 5.02 24.56 -15.73
C GLU A 195 5.21 25.57 -14.58
N ALA A 196 5.06 25.13 -13.33
CA ALA A 196 5.29 25.97 -12.15
C ALA A 196 6.74 26.46 -12.04
N LYS A 197 7.68 25.75 -12.68
CA LYS A 197 9.10 26.13 -12.80
C LYS A 197 9.42 26.86 -14.11
N SER A 198 8.40 27.27 -14.88
CA SER A 198 8.53 27.93 -16.19
C SER A 198 9.30 27.12 -17.25
N LYS A 199 9.41 25.81 -17.06
CA LYS A 199 10.04 24.87 -17.99
C LYS A 199 9.01 24.34 -18.99
N PHE A 200 8.55 25.24 -19.87
CA PHE A 200 7.35 25.01 -20.67
C PHE A 200 7.51 23.93 -21.75
N ASN A 201 8.71 23.73 -22.30
CA ASN A 201 8.95 22.67 -23.28
C ASN A 201 8.88 21.29 -22.62
N GLU A 202 9.51 21.12 -21.45
CA GLU A 202 9.44 19.89 -20.66
C GLU A 202 8.01 19.63 -20.20
N ALA A 203 7.31 20.67 -19.69
CA ALA A 203 5.91 20.59 -19.31
C ALA A 203 5.04 20.10 -20.47
N LEU A 204 5.25 20.64 -21.69
CA LEU A 204 4.48 20.25 -22.87
C LEU A 204 4.70 18.78 -23.22
N GLY A 205 5.94 18.28 -23.15
CA GLY A 205 6.23 16.87 -23.39
C GLY A 205 5.47 15.93 -22.45
N PHE A 206 5.36 16.28 -21.17
CA PHE A 206 4.56 15.50 -20.21
C PHE A 206 3.05 15.69 -20.38
N ALA A 207 2.58 16.88 -20.78
CA ALA A 207 1.17 17.12 -21.07
C ALA A 207 0.69 16.26 -22.26
N GLN A 208 1.53 16.12 -23.30
CA GLN A 208 1.26 15.24 -24.44
C GLN A 208 1.26 13.75 -24.04
N LYS A 209 2.16 13.33 -23.14
CA LYS A 209 2.10 11.97 -22.57
C LYS A 209 0.81 11.74 -21.79
N ALA A 210 0.34 12.73 -21.05
CA ALA A 210 -0.92 12.63 -20.32
C ALA A 210 -2.12 12.42 -21.26
N THR A 211 -2.21 13.16 -22.37
CA THR A 211 -3.30 12.98 -23.35
C THR A 211 -3.20 11.64 -24.08
N ALA A 212 -1.99 11.13 -24.34
CA ALA A 212 -1.79 9.83 -24.96
C ALA A 212 -2.12 8.64 -24.03
N ALA A 213 -1.89 8.79 -22.72
CA ALA A 213 -2.13 7.75 -21.72
C ALA A 213 -3.57 7.73 -21.17
N ALA A 214 -4.35 8.79 -21.40
CA ALA A 214 -5.66 8.94 -20.77
C ALA A 214 -6.70 7.95 -21.35
N PRO A 215 -7.48 7.28 -20.49
CA PRO A 215 -8.62 6.47 -20.94
C PRO A 215 -9.65 7.33 -21.68
N GLN A 216 -10.24 6.79 -22.75
CA GLN A 216 -11.17 7.53 -23.62
C GLN A 216 -12.51 7.86 -22.93
N ASP A 217 -12.83 7.18 -21.84
CA ASP A 217 -14.06 7.36 -21.05
C ASP A 217 -13.90 8.37 -19.89
N GLU A 218 -12.70 8.89 -19.64
CA GLU A 218 -12.46 9.93 -18.63
C GLU A 218 -12.68 11.36 -19.16
N ASP A 219 -12.86 12.34 -18.25
CA ASP A 219 -12.85 13.76 -18.60
C ASP A 219 -11.44 14.20 -19.04
N LEU A 220 -11.19 14.09 -20.34
CA LEU A 220 -9.94 14.50 -21.00
C LEU A 220 -9.70 16.01 -20.96
N GLY A 221 -10.70 16.81 -20.57
CA GLY A 221 -10.65 18.26 -20.67
C GLY A 221 -9.48 18.88 -19.91
N LYS A 222 -9.13 18.34 -18.73
CA LYS A 222 -7.98 18.86 -17.96
C LYS A 222 -6.65 18.68 -18.69
N TYR A 223 -6.49 17.58 -19.45
CA TYR A 223 -5.24 17.28 -20.15
C TYR A 223 -5.10 18.17 -21.39
N TYR A 224 -6.15 18.24 -22.22
CA TYR A 224 -6.14 19.12 -23.40
C TYR A 224 -6.07 20.61 -23.05
N MET A 225 -6.69 21.03 -21.94
CA MET A 225 -6.52 22.41 -21.46
C MET A 225 -5.08 22.71 -21.07
N LEU A 226 -4.41 21.81 -20.36
CA LEU A 226 -3.01 22.01 -19.99
C LEU A 226 -2.13 22.07 -21.24
N GLU A 227 -2.35 21.19 -22.21
CA GLU A 227 -1.61 21.20 -23.47
C GLU A 227 -1.79 22.54 -24.21
N GLY A 228 -3.03 23.04 -24.31
CA GLY A 228 -3.34 24.34 -24.93
C GLY A 228 -2.73 25.53 -24.17
N ASP A 229 -2.81 25.53 -22.83
CA ASP A 229 -2.21 26.56 -21.97
C ASP A 229 -0.68 26.62 -22.21
N LEU A 230 -0.03 25.46 -22.34
CA LEU A 230 1.42 25.36 -22.58
C LEU A 230 1.82 25.79 -23.99
N TYR A 231 1.07 25.40 -25.02
CA TYR A 231 1.31 25.93 -26.37
C TYR A 231 1.16 27.45 -26.42
N SER A 232 0.16 28.01 -25.74
CA SER A 232 -0.05 29.45 -25.68
C SER A 232 1.14 30.16 -25.01
N LYS A 233 1.65 29.63 -23.89
CA LYS A 233 2.87 30.14 -23.23
C LYS A 233 4.13 30.03 -24.08
N LEU A 234 4.16 29.06 -25.00
CA LEU A 234 5.21 28.89 -26.00
C LEU A 234 4.95 29.70 -27.28
N THR A 235 3.94 30.59 -27.30
CA THR A 235 3.55 31.42 -28.45
C THR A 235 3.15 30.63 -29.71
N LYS A 236 2.71 29.37 -29.52
CA LYS A 236 2.28 28.45 -30.57
C LYS A 236 0.75 28.51 -30.73
N ALA A 237 0.26 29.63 -31.27
CA ALA A 237 -1.19 29.93 -31.31
C ALA A 237 -2.01 28.86 -32.04
N THR A 238 -1.54 28.37 -33.19
CA THR A 238 -2.23 27.32 -33.96
C THR A 238 -2.39 26.04 -33.14
N GLN A 239 -1.30 25.53 -32.56
CA GLN A 239 -1.34 24.32 -31.74
C GLN A 239 -2.15 24.52 -30.46
N ALA A 240 -2.12 25.71 -29.86
CA ALA A 240 -2.95 26.03 -28.70
C ALA A 240 -4.44 25.94 -29.04
N ILE A 241 -4.87 26.52 -30.16
CA ILE A 241 -6.25 26.44 -30.65
C ILE A 241 -6.65 24.99 -30.93
N GLU A 242 -5.79 24.21 -31.59
CA GLU A 242 -6.02 22.79 -31.86
C GLU A 242 -6.21 21.98 -30.57
N ALA A 243 -5.38 22.20 -29.56
CA ALA A 243 -5.51 21.53 -28.26
C ALA A 243 -6.79 21.94 -27.54
N TYR A 244 -7.12 23.24 -27.45
CA TYR A 244 -8.36 23.70 -26.80
C TYR A 244 -9.61 23.16 -27.49
N LYS A 245 -9.62 23.01 -28.81
CA LYS A 245 -10.76 22.42 -29.55
C LYS A 245 -10.99 20.94 -29.23
N LYS A 246 -10.01 20.23 -28.68
CA LYS A 246 -10.14 18.83 -28.25
C LYS A 246 -10.80 18.68 -26.87
N VAL A 247 -10.95 19.77 -26.13
CA VAL A 247 -11.64 19.73 -24.83
C VAL A 247 -13.11 19.34 -25.04
N PRO A 248 -13.59 18.24 -24.42
CA PRO A 248 -14.96 17.79 -24.61
C PRO A 248 -15.99 18.83 -24.18
N ALA A 249 -17.09 18.98 -24.92
CA ALA A 249 -18.13 19.98 -24.62
C ALA A 249 -18.79 19.78 -23.24
N GLY A 250 -18.88 18.54 -22.76
CA GLY A 250 -19.40 18.22 -21.42
C GLY A 250 -18.37 18.39 -20.28
N SER A 251 -17.13 18.76 -20.60
CA SER A 251 -16.09 18.99 -19.60
C SER A 251 -16.32 20.31 -18.87
N LYS A 252 -15.97 20.35 -17.57
CA LYS A 252 -15.95 21.60 -16.79
C LYS A 252 -14.98 22.66 -17.34
N TYR A 253 -14.11 22.26 -18.27
CA TYR A 253 -13.14 23.14 -18.91
C TYR A 253 -13.62 23.72 -20.26
N ALA A 254 -14.76 23.28 -20.77
CA ALA A 254 -15.24 23.62 -22.11
C ALA A 254 -15.38 25.14 -22.33
N GLU A 255 -15.98 25.86 -21.38
CA GLU A 255 -16.18 27.31 -21.51
C GLU A 255 -14.85 28.07 -21.60
N ARG A 256 -13.88 27.71 -20.75
CA ARG A 256 -12.54 28.31 -20.76
C ARG A 256 -11.80 27.98 -22.05
N ALA A 257 -11.94 26.75 -22.56
CA ALA A 257 -11.35 26.35 -23.84
C ALA A 257 -11.89 27.21 -24.99
N GLN A 258 -13.21 27.38 -25.07
CA GLN A 258 -13.87 28.20 -26.10
C GLN A 258 -13.45 29.67 -26.01
N TYR A 259 -13.37 30.22 -24.79
CA TYR A 259 -12.87 31.57 -24.58
C TYR A 259 -11.44 31.72 -25.13
N ASN A 260 -10.53 30.81 -24.79
CA ASN A 260 -9.15 30.85 -25.27
C ASN A 260 -9.04 30.72 -26.80
N VAL A 261 -9.87 29.89 -27.44
CA VAL A 261 -9.92 29.79 -28.91
C VAL A 261 -10.30 31.14 -29.54
N LYS A 262 -11.31 31.84 -29.01
CA LYS A 262 -11.73 33.16 -29.52
C LYS A 262 -10.62 34.21 -29.35
N GLN A 263 -9.97 34.23 -28.18
CA GLN A 263 -8.89 35.19 -27.91
C GLN A 263 -7.68 34.99 -28.84
N LEU A 264 -7.33 33.74 -29.14
CA LEU A 264 -6.18 33.43 -30.00
C LEU A 264 -6.50 33.44 -31.50
N GLY A 265 -7.76 33.21 -31.89
CA GLY A 265 -8.19 33.16 -33.29
C GLY A 265 -8.41 34.51 -33.95
N GLY A 266 -8.53 35.59 -33.15
CA GLY A 266 -9.01 36.88 -33.63
C GLY A 266 -10.52 36.85 -33.92
N SER A 267 -11.22 37.91 -33.51
CA SER A 267 -12.65 38.11 -33.82
C SER A 267 -12.90 38.20 -35.31
#